data_AF-A0A2V5MTB0-F1
#
_entry.id   AF-A0A2V5MTB0-F1
#
_cell.length_a   1.000
_cell.length_b   1.000
_cell.length_c   1.000
_cell.angle_alpha   90.00
_cell.angle_beta   90.00
_cell.angle_gamma   90.00
#
_symmetry.space_group_name_H-M   'P 1'
#
loop_
_entity.id
_entity.type
_entity.pdbx_description
1 polymer ?
#
loop_
_entity_poly.entity_id
_entity_poly.type
_entity_poly.pdbx_seq_one_letter_code
_entity_poly.pdbx_strand_id
1 'polypeptide(L)' 'LLPVLRELGLVTIFSDVYFGTAGKLFDSATGKITDPAYSGRVEKFLNELVWMARALRHARENIPAP' A
#
# COMPACT_ATOMS: atom_id res chain seq x y z
N LEU A 1 -5.13 -10.43 -6.32
CA LEU A 1 -4.02 -9.60 -6.86
C LEU A 1 -2.64 -10.17 -6.52
N LEU A 2 -2.38 -10.65 -5.31
CA LEU A 2 -1.05 -11.17 -4.91
C LEU A 2 -0.39 -12.17 -5.90
N PRO A 3 -1.11 -13.15 -6.49
CA PRO A 3 -0.50 -14.03 -7.49
C PRO A 3 0.03 -13.27 -8.71
N VAL A 4 -0.77 -12.34 -9.26
CA VAL A 4 -0.39 -11.52 -10.43
C VAL A 4 0.84 -10.65 -10.14
N LEU A 5 0.92 -10.06 -8.95
CA LEU A 5 2.07 -9.24 -8.57
C LEU A 5 3.37 -10.06 -8.54
N ARG A 6 3.29 -11.32 -8.08
CA ARG A 6 4.44 -12.24 -8.09
C ARG A 6 4.84 -12.66 -9.49
N GLU A 7 3.88 -12.98 -10.35
CA GLU A 7 4.15 -13.29 -11.76
C GLU A 7 4.82 -12.13 -12.50
N LEU A 8 4.49 -10.89 -12.15
CA LEU A 8 5.14 -9.69 -12.68
C LEU A 8 6.49 -9.33 -12.03
N GLY A 9 6.99 -10.16 -11.10
CA GLY A 9 8.25 -9.93 -10.39
C GLY A 9 8.21 -8.76 -9.40
N LEU A 10 7.02 -8.34 -8.97
CA LEU A 10 6.84 -7.28 -7.98
C LEU A 10 6.92 -7.84 -6.55
N VAL A 11 7.36 -7.00 -5.61
CA VAL A 11 7.39 -7.33 -4.18
C VAL A 11 6.14 -6.75 -3.50
N THR A 12 5.43 -7.59 -2.75
CA THR A 12 4.21 -7.22 -2.02
C THR A 12 4.53 -6.89 -0.56
N ILE A 13 3.97 -5.80 -0.03
CA ILE A 13 4.04 -5.48 1.40
C ILE A 13 3.08 -6.35 2.23
N PHE A 14 3.23 -6.33 3.55
CA PHE A 14 2.43 -7.16 4.45
C PHE A 14 1.07 -6.55 4.78
N SER A 15 0.99 -5.23 4.88
CA SER A 15 -0.27 -4.54 5.12
C SER A 15 -1.09 -4.40 3.84
N ASP A 16 -2.40 -4.56 3.96
CA ASP A 16 -3.39 -4.24 2.94
C ASP A 16 -4.54 -3.41 3.54
N VAL A 17 -5.36 -2.83 2.67
CA VAL A 17 -6.56 -2.09 3.06
C VAL A 17 -7.74 -2.56 2.23
N TYR A 18 -8.78 -3.02 2.92
CA TYR A 18 -10.05 -3.43 2.32
C TYR A 18 -11.15 -2.39 2.56
N PHE A 19 -11.72 -1.86 1.48
CA PHE A 19 -12.81 -0.88 1.50
C PHE A 19 -14.16 -1.54 1.20
N GLY A 20 -14.85 -2.04 2.23
CA GLY A 20 -16.05 -2.87 2.05
C GLY A 20 -17.26 -2.16 1.44
N THR A 21 -17.45 -0.87 1.72
CA THR A 21 -18.55 -0.05 1.17
C THR A 21 -18.00 1.17 0.44
N ALA A 22 -17.05 0.97 -0.47
CA ALA A 22 -16.37 2.06 -1.17
C ALA A 22 -17.33 3.12 -1.73
N GLY A 23 -18.47 2.72 -2.31
CA GLY A 23 -19.46 3.67 -2.86
C GLY A 23 -20.11 4.62 -1.83
N LYS A 24 -20.02 4.35 -0.53
CA LYS A 24 -20.54 5.20 0.56
C LYS A 24 -19.44 5.77 1.46
N LEU A 25 -18.24 5.20 1.38
CA LEU A 25 -17.12 5.53 2.26
C LEU A 25 -16.47 6.87 1.90
N PHE A 26 -16.60 7.30 0.66
CA PHE A 26 -16.04 8.55 0.20
C PHE A 26 -17.15 9.61 0.10
N ASP A 27 -16.87 10.78 0.64
CA ASP A 27 -17.70 11.96 0.44
C ASP A 27 -17.72 12.33 -1.04
N SER A 28 -18.92 12.52 -1.60
CA SER A 28 -19.08 12.71 -3.04
C SER A 28 -18.57 14.06 -3.55
N ALA A 29 -18.52 15.08 -2.69
CA ALA A 29 -18.08 16.42 -3.07
C ALA A 29 -16.56 16.59 -2.98
N THR A 30 -15.94 15.98 -1.96
CA THR A 30 -14.51 16.18 -1.63
C THR A 30 -13.65 14.95 -1.90
N GLY A 31 -14.25 13.77 -2.08
CA GLY A 31 -13.53 12.50 -2.21
C GLY A 31 -12.84 12.03 -0.92
N LYS A 32 -13.11 12.68 0.22
CA LYS A 32 -12.51 12.31 1.51
C LYS A 32 -13.17 11.06 2.07
N ILE A 33 -12.37 10.24 2.75
CA ILE A 33 -12.88 9.11 3.54
C ILE A 33 -13.69 9.67 4.71
N THR A 34 -14.93 9.20 4.87
CA THR A 34 -15.86 9.67 5.91
C THR A 34 -15.71 8.92 7.23
N ASP A 35 -15.18 7.69 7.20
CA ASP A 35 -14.94 6.87 8.39
C ASP A 35 -13.49 7.04 8.90
N PRO A 36 -13.28 7.65 10.08
CA PRO A 36 -11.95 7.88 10.64
C PRO A 36 -11.14 6.59 10.90
N ALA A 37 -11.78 5.43 11.07
CA ALA A 37 -11.07 4.17 11.30
C ALA A 37 -10.19 3.77 10.10
N TYR A 38 -10.55 4.23 8.89
CA TYR A 38 -9.77 4.01 7.70
C TYR A 38 -8.52 4.88 7.63
N SER A 39 -8.50 6.05 8.25
CA SER A 39 -7.32 6.93 8.25
C SER A 39 -6.10 6.22 8.83
N GLY A 40 -6.22 5.56 9.99
CA GLY A 40 -5.12 4.82 10.59
C GLY A 40 -4.70 3.57 9.79
N ARG A 41 -5.64 2.89 9.15
CA ARG A 41 -5.34 1.73 8.29
C ARG A 41 -4.58 2.14 7.03
N VAL A 42 -5.04 3.21 6.38
CA VAL A 42 -4.41 3.78 5.18
C VAL A 42 -3.03 4.35 5.53
N GLU A 43 -2.90 5.05 6.65
CA GLU A 43 -1.61 5.55 7.12
C GLU A 43 -0.61 4.42 7.33
N LYS A 44 -0.99 3.35 8.05
CA LYS A 44 -0.12 2.19 8.24
C LYS A 44 0.33 1.58 6.91
N PHE A 45 -0.63 1.36 6.00
CA PHE A 45 -0.38 0.82 4.66
C PHE A 45 0.60 1.67 3.85
N LEU A 46 0.36 2.98 3.77
CA LEU A 46 1.21 3.90 3.00
C LEU A 46 2.60 4.05 3.63
N ASN A 47 2.69 4.11 4.96
CA ASN A 47 3.97 4.20 5.66
C ASN A 47 4.83 2.96 5.40
N GLU A 48 4.23 1.76 5.47
CA GLU A 48 4.93 0.51 5.15
C GLU A 48 5.34 0.45 3.67
N LEU A 49 4.46 0.85 2.76
CA LEU A 49 4.75 0.90 1.32
C LEU A 49 5.96 1.79 1.02
N VAL A 50 5.97 3.01 1.54
CA VAL A 50 7.06 3.95 1.34
C VAL A 50 8.35 3.45 1.98
N TRP A 51 8.26 2.90 3.20
CA TRP A 51 9.42 2.35 3.89
C TRP A 51 10.05 1.19 3.10
N MET A 52 9.24 0.22 2.68
CA MET A 52 9.76 -0.97 1.98
C MET A 52 10.27 -0.61 0.58
N ALA A 53 9.60 0.30 -0.13
CA ALA A 53 10.09 0.80 -1.42
C ALA A 53 11.47 1.47 -1.29
N ARG A 54 11.68 2.30 -0.25
CA ARG A 54 12.98 2.93 0.03
C ARG A 54 14.04 1.90 0.39
N ALA A 55 13.72 0.95 1.27
CA ALA A 55 14.64 -0.09 1.69
C ALA A 55 15.09 -0.97 0.52
N LEU A 56 14.14 -1.46 -0.29
CA LEU A 56 14.43 -2.31 -1.44
C LEU A 56 15.20 -1.57 -2.54
N ARG A 57 14.87 -0.29 -2.78
CA ARG A 57 15.63 0.54 -3.71
C ARG A 57 17.07 0.68 -3.26
N HIS A 58 17.29 1.05 -2.01
CA HIS A 58 18.64 1.19 -1.46
C HIS A 58 19.42 -0.12 -1.54
N ALA A 59 18.81 -1.24 -1.15
CA ALA A 59 19.42 -2.56 -1.26
C ALA A 59 19.84 -2.86 -2.70
N ARG A 60 18.99 -2.59 -3.69
CA ARG A 60 19.29 -2.84 -5.10
C ARG A 60 20.42 -1.98 -5.66
N GLU A 61 20.53 -0.75 -5.18
CA GLU A 61 21.57 0.19 -5.62
C GLU A 61 22.94 -0.11 -4.98
N ASN A 62 22.97 -0.71 -3.78
CA ASN A 62 24.18 -0.78 -2.96
C ASN A 62 24.67 -2.20 -2.64
N ILE A 63 23.82 -3.21 -2.75
CA ILE A 63 24.19 -4.61 -2.47
C ILE A 63 24.38 -5.31 -3.81
N PRO A 64 25.60 -5.83 -4.10
CA PRO A 64 25.82 -6.61 -5.30
C PRO A 64 24.86 -7.79 -5.36
N ALA A 65 24.25 -8.01 -6.52
CA ALA A 65 23.52 -9.24 -6.77
C ALA A 65 24.50 -10.43 -6.64
N PRO A 66 24.06 -11.55 -6.05
CA PRO A 66 24.87 -12.76 -6.00
C PRO A 66 25.24 -13.29 -7.39
#